data_AF-A0A9P3ENJ9-F1
#
_entry.id   AF-A0A9P3ENJ9-F1
#
_cell.length_a   1.000
_cell.length_b   1.000
_cell.length_c   1.000
_cell.angle_alpha   90.00
_cell.angle_beta   90.00
_cell.angle_gamma   90.00
#
_symmetry.space_group_name_H-M   'P 1'
#
loop_
_entity.id
_entity.type
_entity.pdbx_description
1 polymer ?
#
loop_
_entity_poly.entity_id
_entity_poly.type
_entity_poly.pdbx_seq_one_letter_code
_entity_poly.pdbx_strand_id
1 'polypeptide(L)'
;MTETTDQNSRTAAFRAAIAHFINERFETKRKGASDETAASLAARYEYSTWLADAARRVGQIQAVTHVLKATHPDARGSSFHVTPERLPQHLEIGTHSLGEHYADDIVGNAAALDVYKFLKVEVENRRLLDWFLQDDTDLLSALHDNKATAQEWAAAFKGLVRLSSAALASHEKAKQVYWCCSGEPTDDAGFHLLQPLFSSTLAHAVHTEISEARFGEANTKARHAKRDKQAHDGIYRNYLNLVARKLGGTKPQNISQLNSERGGINYLLASLPPPPWGQERPVSFLGIDSVFSHFIRSKDAYLLIQALRQLLKSNPDPTMETRIKRERIEQELGKALAAFGLEVRYRLHAGWTRNESCKLHLSEQLWLDPERAELPPRADHEEDIAFTQAFEWKDWPDEVATRFARELNDILHKAKLPVGDTELKHWAKQAIVDADWPATMQRRAVLSQSAEEQTHG
;
A
#
# COMPACT_ATOMS: atom_id res chain seq x y z
N MET A 1 57.76 13.06 16.87
CA MET A 1 57.47 12.28 18.10
C MET A 1 56.00 12.35 18.53
N THR A 2 55.11 12.98 17.76
CA THR A 2 53.67 13.08 18.07
C THR A 2 52.84 12.00 17.35
N GLU A 3 53.21 11.60 16.13
CA GLU A 3 52.50 10.57 15.36
C GLU A 3 52.55 9.17 15.99
N THR A 4 53.70 8.77 16.54
CA THR A 4 53.87 7.43 17.13
C THR A 4 53.10 7.22 18.44
N THR A 5 52.87 8.29 19.20
CA THR A 5 52.10 8.27 20.44
C THR A 5 50.59 8.19 20.16
N ASP A 6 50.13 8.89 19.13
CA ASP A 6 48.73 8.90 18.71
C ASP A 6 48.31 7.58 18.04
N GLN A 7 49.21 7.01 17.24
CA GLN A 7 49.04 5.70 16.59
C GLN A 7 48.93 4.54 17.60
N ASN A 8 49.71 4.59 18.69
CA ASN A 8 49.58 3.63 19.79
C ASN A 8 48.28 3.81 20.59
N SER A 9 47.81 5.06 20.75
CA SER A 9 46.54 5.38 21.42
C SER A 9 45.34 4.83 20.65
N ARG A 10 45.32 5.03 19.33
CA ARG A 10 44.23 4.59 18.45
C ARG A 10 44.19 3.07 18.27
N THR A 11 45.36 2.44 18.09
CA THR A 11 45.48 0.97 18.09
C THR A 11 44.98 0.36 19.39
N ALA A 12 45.30 0.99 20.54
CA ALA A 12 44.80 0.56 21.84
C ALA A 12 43.27 0.73 21.95
N ALA A 13 42.69 1.80 21.40
CA ALA A 13 41.25 2.00 21.36
C ALA A 13 40.53 0.90 20.56
N PHE A 14 41.04 0.56 19.36
CA PHE A 14 40.52 -0.57 18.58
C PHE A 14 40.63 -1.88 19.35
N ARG A 15 41.80 -2.19 19.91
CA ARG A 15 42.03 -3.43 20.67
C ARG A 15 41.12 -3.51 21.90
N ALA A 16 40.89 -2.40 22.59
CA ALA A 16 39.99 -2.32 23.73
C ALA A 16 38.53 -2.55 23.31
N ALA A 17 38.06 -1.96 22.21
CA ALA A 17 36.72 -2.16 21.70
C ALA A 17 36.47 -3.64 21.29
N ILE A 18 37.43 -4.25 20.60
CA ILE A 18 37.37 -5.66 20.20
C ILE A 18 37.37 -6.56 21.44
N ALA A 19 38.28 -6.34 22.39
CA ALA A 19 38.37 -7.12 23.61
C ALA A 19 37.12 -6.97 24.48
N HIS A 20 36.54 -5.76 24.56
CA HIS A 20 35.30 -5.50 25.27
C HIS A 20 34.14 -6.31 24.68
N PHE A 21 33.98 -6.30 23.36
CA PHE A 21 32.96 -7.10 22.68
C PHE A 21 33.11 -8.61 22.96
N ILE A 22 34.33 -9.13 22.85
CA ILE A 22 34.61 -10.55 23.10
C ILE A 22 34.29 -10.92 24.56
N ASN A 23 34.70 -10.09 25.52
CA ASN A 23 34.43 -10.30 26.94
C ASN A 23 32.93 -10.22 27.28
N GLU A 24 32.20 -9.26 26.73
CA GLU A 24 30.74 -9.15 26.93
C GLU A 24 30.03 -10.42 26.43
N ARG A 25 30.47 -10.97 25.30
CA ARG A 25 29.95 -12.23 24.77
C ARG A 25 30.32 -13.43 25.64
N PHE A 26 31.55 -13.47 26.13
CA PHE A 26 32.00 -14.49 27.07
C PHE A 26 31.12 -14.48 28.33
N GLU A 27 30.92 -13.33 28.97
CA GLU A 27 30.08 -13.22 30.18
C GLU A 27 28.62 -13.60 29.91
N THR A 28 28.07 -13.20 28.77
CA THR A 28 26.69 -13.57 28.39
C THR A 28 26.53 -15.09 28.24
N LYS A 29 27.54 -15.79 27.71
CA LYS A 29 27.53 -17.25 27.58
C LYS A 29 27.87 -17.96 28.88
N ARG A 30 28.72 -17.37 29.73
CA ARG A 30 29.10 -17.89 31.04
C ARG A 30 27.92 -17.96 32.00
N LYS A 31 27.01 -16.98 31.97
CA LYS A 31 25.79 -16.94 32.79
C LYS A 31 24.84 -18.14 32.62
N GLY A 32 25.03 -18.97 31.59
CA GLY A 32 24.23 -20.18 31.35
C GLY A 32 25.03 -21.48 31.29
N ALA A 33 26.29 -21.50 31.73
CA ALA A 33 27.22 -22.62 31.58
C ALA A 33 27.61 -23.23 32.95
N SER A 34 27.89 -24.55 32.99
CA SER A 34 28.41 -25.23 34.19
C SER A 34 29.93 -25.01 34.34
N ASP A 35 30.47 -25.20 35.54
CA ASP A 35 31.88 -24.93 35.86
C ASP A 35 32.89 -25.71 34.97
N GLU A 36 32.59 -26.96 34.61
CA GLU A 36 33.44 -27.76 33.69
C GLU A 36 33.47 -27.20 32.26
N THR A 37 32.39 -26.56 31.81
CA THR A 37 32.35 -25.93 30.48
C THR A 37 33.02 -24.56 30.45
N ALA A 38 33.16 -23.89 31.60
CA ALA A 38 33.69 -22.52 31.69
C ALA A 38 35.15 -22.38 31.25
N ALA A 39 36.02 -23.34 31.61
CA ALA A 39 37.42 -23.34 31.19
C ALA A 39 37.58 -23.53 29.67
N SER A 40 36.81 -24.47 29.10
CA SER A 40 36.76 -24.69 27.65
C SER A 40 36.17 -23.49 26.90
N LEU A 41 35.25 -22.76 27.53
CA LEU A 41 34.66 -21.54 26.99
C LEU A 41 35.68 -20.40 27.00
N ALA A 42 36.43 -20.24 28.09
CA ALA A 42 37.46 -19.20 28.21
C ALA A 42 38.51 -19.32 27.09
N ALA A 43 38.96 -20.55 26.77
CA ALA A 43 39.87 -20.79 25.66
C ALA A 43 39.28 -20.41 24.29
N ARG A 44 37.96 -20.59 24.08
CA ARG A 44 37.29 -20.23 22.81
C ARG A 44 37.07 -18.72 22.65
N TYR A 45 36.97 -17.97 23.75
CA TYR A 45 36.80 -16.52 23.76
C TYR A 45 38.11 -15.78 24.05
N GLU A 46 39.25 -16.46 23.97
CA GLU A 46 40.55 -15.80 23.91
C GLU A 46 40.63 -14.95 22.64
N TYR A 47 41.22 -13.76 22.74
CA TYR A 47 41.23 -12.74 21.69
C TYR A 47 41.61 -13.28 20.30
N SER A 48 42.80 -13.88 20.16
CA SER A 48 43.30 -14.38 18.87
C SER A 48 42.53 -15.61 18.38
N THR A 49 42.19 -16.52 19.29
CA THR A 49 41.44 -17.75 18.97
C THR A 49 40.03 -17.42 18.45
N TRP A 50 39.36 -16.47 19.09
CA TRP A 50 38.03 -16.02 18.67
C TRP A 50 38.08 -15.30 17.32
N LEU A 51 39.07 -14.43 17.09
CA LEU A 51 39.22 -13.72 15.81
C LEU A 51 39.52 -14.67 14.65
N ALA A 52 40.39 -15.66 14.85
CA ALA A 52 40.67 -16.69 13.85
C ALA A 52 39.41 -17.50 13.49
N ASP A 53 38.62 -17.88 14.50
CA ASP A 53 37.36 -18.58 14.29
C ASP A 53 36.30 -17.68 13.61
N ALA A 54 36.21 -16.41 13.99
CA ALA A 54 35.32 -15.42 13.39
C ALA A 54 35.66 -15.18 11.90
N ALA A 55 36.95 -15.03 11.57
CA ALA A 55 37.43 -14.89 10.20
C ALA A 55 37.06 -16.10 9.32
N ARG A 56 37.08 -17.32 9.89
CA ARG A 56 36.62 -18.52 9.19
C ARG A 56 35.10 -18.57 9.04
N ARG A 57 34.35 -18.18 10.08
CA ARG A 57 32.88 -18.20 10.09
C ARG A 57 32.24 -17.10 9.25
N VAL A 58 32.96 -16.00 8.95
CA VAL A 58 32.44 -14.91 8.12
C VAL A 58 32.03 -15.38 6.72
N GLY A 59 32.68 -16.42 6.18
CA GLY A 59 32.29 -17.02 4.89
C GLY A 59 30.91 -17.69 4.89
N GLN A 60 30.30 -17.90 6.06
CA GLN A 60 28.94 -18.46 6.21
C GLN A 60 27.85 -17.38 6.21
N ILE A 61 28.23 -16.10 6.18
CA ILE A 61 27.32 -14.95 6.15
C ILE A 61 27.66 -14.05 4.97
N GLN A 62 26.67 -13.30 4.51
CA GLN A 62 26.80 -12.36 3.43
C GLN A 62 25.96 -11.12 3.74
N ALA A 63 26.54 -9.94 3.57
CA ALA A 63 25.79 -8.69 3.54
C ALA A 63 25.02 -8.61 2.23
N VAL A 64 23.73 -8.31 2.29
CA VAL A 64 22.80 -8.29 1.16
C VAL A 64 21.78 -7.17 1.34
N THR A 65 21.28 -6.65 0.23
CA THR A 65 20.17 -5.69 0.19
C THR A 65 18.87 -6.38 -0.27
N HIS A 66 19.02 -7.39 -1.13
CA HIS A 66 17.94 -8.17 -1.71
C HIS A 66 18.07 -9.64 -1.34
N VAL A 67 17.03 -10.17 -0.67
CA VAL A 67 17.05 -11.49 -0.02
C VAL A 67 16.15 -12.48 -0.76
N LEU A 68 16.70 -13.62 -1.18
CA LEU A 68 15.91 -14.68 -1.84
C LEU A 68 14.97 -15.41 -0.88
N LYS A 69 15.42 -15.67 0.34
CA LYS A 69 14.68 -16.46 1.36
C LYS A 69 13.36 -15.83 1.79
N ALA A 70 13.17 -14.53 1.55
CA ALA A 70 11.90 -13.85 1.84
C ALA A 70 10.76 -14.32 0.92
N THR A 71 11.09 -14.90 -0.25
CA THR A 71 10.13 -15.58 -1.12
C THR A 71 9.70 -16.91 -0.53
N HIS A 72 10.67 -17.75 -0.16
CA HIS A 72 10.46 -19.01 0.53
C HIS A 72 11.67 -19.32 1.44
N PRO A 73 11.49 -19.69 2.72
CA PRO A 73 12.59 -19.89 3.68
C PRO A 73 13.64 -20.91 3.22
N ASP A 74 13.19 -21.99 2.56
CA ASP A 74 14.06 -23.05 2.04
C ASP A 74 14.67 -22.74 0.66
N ALA A 75 14.40 -21.58 0.06
CA ALA A 75 14.99 -21.26 -1.24
C ALA A 75 16.51 -21.10 -1.11
N ARG A 76 17.25 -21.99 -1.79
CA ARG A 76 18.71 -21.96 -1.87
C ARG A 76 19.10 -21.37 -3.21
N GLY A 77 19.65 -20.16 -3.19
CA GLY A 77 20.09 -19.46 -4.38
C GLY A 77 20.75 -18.15 -4.00
N SER A 78 21.06 -17.34 -5.02
CA SER A 78 21.82 -16.11 -4.85
C SER A 78 20.95 -15.00 -4.24
N SER A 79 21.48 -14.37 -3.19
CA SER A 79 21.01 -13.07 -2.67
C SER A 79 22.01 -11.99 -3.09
N PHE A 80 21.54 -10.76 -3.25
CA PHE A 80 22.34 -9.70 -3.87
C PHE A 80 22.63 -8.57 -2.90
N HIS A 81 23.84 -8.05 -3.01
CA HIS A 81 24.24 -6.78 -2.44
C HIS A 81 24.47 -5.78 -3.56
N VAL A 82 23.64 -4.75 -3.62
CA VAL A 82 23.77 -3.62 -4.55
C VAL A 82 23.42 -2.38 -3.77
N THR A 83 24.33 -1.41 -3.75
CA THR A 83 24.10 -0.13 -3.06
C THR A 83 23.02 0.67 -3.80
N PRO A 84 22.14 1.40 -3.12
CA PRO A 84 21.09 2.23 -3.73
C PRO A 84 21.60 3.15 -4.86
N GLU A 85 22.76 3.76 -4.68
CA GLU A 85 23.39 4.69 -5.63
C GLU A 85 23.83 4.04 -6.94
N ARG A 86 24.12 2.72 -6.92
CA ARG A 86 24.51 1.96 -8.12
C ARG A 86 23.30 1.48 -8.91
N LEU A 87 22.09 1.60 -8.37
CA LEU A 87 20.87 1.23 -9.07
C LEU A 87 20.48 2.34 -10.07
N PRO A 88 19.92 1.98 -11.23
CA PRO A 88 19.35 2.95 -12.15
C PRO A 88 18.29 3.81 -11.45
N GLN A 89 18.32 5.12 -11.71
CA GLN A 89 17.35 6.04 -11.17
C GLN A 89 16.06 5.98 -12.00
N HIS A 90 14.94 5.81 -11.32
CA HIS A 90 13.60 5.76 -11.90
C HIS A 90 12.70 6.82 -11.27
N LEU A 91 11.62 7.19 -11.96
CA LEU A 91 10.61 8.13 -11.44
C LEU A 91 9.83 7.50 -10.28
N GLU A 92 9.64 6.19 -10.32
CA GLU A 92 8.99 5.41 -9.29
C GLU A 92 9.85 5.27 -8.03
N ILE A 93 9.21 5.04 -6.88
CA ILE A 93 9.90 4.80 -5.61
C ILE A 93 10.43 3.37 -5.58
N GLY A 94 11.72 3.22 -5.29
CA GLY A 94 12.37 1.92 -5.17
C GLY A 94 13.59 1.95 -4.24
N THR A 95 14.35 0.85 -4.22
CA THR A 95 15.58 0.78 -3.40
C THR A 95 16.58 1.87 -3.77
N HIS A 96 16.59 2.33 -5.03
CA HIS A 96 17.46 3.41 -5.52
C HIS A 96 17.20 4.76 -4.83
N SER A 97 16.01 4.96 -4.26
CA SER A 97 15.61 6.21 -3.60
C SER A 97 16.19 6.39 -2.20
N LEU A 98 16.87 5.39 -1.64
CA LEU A 98 17.39 5.43 -0.27
C LEU A 98 18.70 6.23 -0.12
N GLY A 99 19.46 6.45 -1.21
CA GLY A 99 20.78 7.09 -1.16
C GLY A 99 21.71 6.39 -0.16
N GLU A 100 22.40 7.17 0.67
CA GLU A 100 23.27 6.67 1.75
C GLU A 100 22.49 6.17 2.99
N HIS A 101 21.19 6.46 3.08
CA HIS A 101 20.37 6.16 4.25
C HIS A 101 19.76 4.76 4.19
N TYR A 102 20.61 3.74 4.25
CA TYR A 102 20.16 2.37 4.21
C TYR A 102 20.92 1.45 5.18
N ALA A 103 20.27 0.36 5.56
CA ALA A 103 20.85 -0.69 6.38
C ALA A 103 21.08 -1.94 5.53
N ASP A 104 22.29 -2.49 5.62
CA ASP A 104 22.58 -3.80 5.07
C ASP A 104 21.88 -4.90 5.86
N ASP A 105 21.26 -5.82 5.14
CA ASP A 105 20.74 -7.04 5.72
C ASP A 105 21.78 -8.14 5.65
N ILE A 106 21.63 -9.16 6.51
CA ILE A 106 22.54 -10.30 6.54
C ILE A 106 21.79 -11.59 6.44
N VAL A 107 22.26 -12.40 5.51
CA VAL A 107 21.80 -13.76 5.28
C VAL A 107 22.95 -14.72 5.55
N GLY A 108 22.62 -15.90 6.06
CA GLY A 108 23.61 -16.93 6.33
C GLY A 108 23.23 -17.83 7.49
N ASN A 109 24.24 -18.52 8.02
CA ASN A 109 24.06 -19.35 9.21
C ASN A 109 23.84 -18.46 10.44
N ALA A 110 22.74 -18.68 11.17
CA ALA A 110 22.42 -17.93 12.38
C ALA A 110 23.52 -18.01 13.45
N ALA A 111 24.30 -19.11 13.48
CA ALA A 111 25.42 -19.29 14.39
C ALA A 111 26.64 -18.40 14.09
N ALA A 112 26.67 -17.72 12.93
CA ALA A 112 27.72 -16.79 12.54
C ALA A 112 27.27 -15.32 12.59
N LEU A 113 26.03 -15.03 13.00
CA LEU A 113 25.52 -13.65 13.14
C LEU A 113 26.23 -12.84 14.23
N ASP A 114 26.91 -13.51 15.17
CA ASP A 114 27.78 -12.87 16.14
C ASP A 114 28.98 -12.19 15.48
N VAL A 115 29.50 -12.73 14.38
CA VAL A 115 30.56 -12.11 13.58
C VAL A 115 30.10 -10.79 12.96
N TYR A 116 28.84 -10.69 12.51
CA TYR A 116 28.32 -9.39 12.08
C TYR A 116 28.19 -8.40 13.22
N LYS A 117 27.67 -8.84 14.37
CA LYS A 117 27.55 -7.97 15.55
C LYS A 117 28.92 -7.41 15.97
N PHE A 118 29.98 -8.20 15.78
CA PHE A 118 31.36 -7.73 15.92
C PHE A 118 31.72 -6.66 14.89
N LEU A 119 31.46 -6.90 13.61
CA LEU A 119 31.75 -5.93 12.54
C LEU A 119 30.93 -4.63 12.63
N LYS A 120 29.81 -4.64 13.36
CA LYS A 120 28.97 -3.47 13.66
C LYS A 120 29.46 -2.64 14.85
N VAL A 121 30.44 -3.11 15.63
CA VAL A 121 31.01 -2.33 16.74
C VAL A 121 31.53 -0.99 16.22
N GLU A 122 31.19 0.09 16.90
CA GLU A 122 31.56 1.44 16.51
C GLU A 122 32.83 1.88 17.25
N VAL A 123 33.80 2.38 16.48
CA VAL A 123 35.00 3.04 16.98
C VAL A 123 35.10 4.36 16.21
N GLU A 124 35.23 5.48 16.93
CA GLU A 124 35.24 6.83 16.34
C GLU A 124 33.98 7.12 15.48
N ASN A 125 32.80 6.70 15.94
CA ASN A 125 31.50 6.84 15.24
C ASN A 125 31.43 6.18 13.85
N ARG A 126 32.31 5.21 13.57
CA ARG A 126 32.30 4.40 12.35
C ARG A 126 32.34 2.93 12.70
N ARG A 127 31.72 2.08 11.88
CA ARG A 127 31.69 0.63 12.14
C ARG A 127 33.05 0.03 11.86
N LEU A 128 33.42 -1.02 12.59
CA LEU A 128 34.64 -1.78 12.31
C LEU A 128 34.71 -2.26 10.85
N LEU A 129 33.58 -2.63 10.23
CA LEU A 129 33.53 -2.97 8.81
C LEU A 129 34.03 -1.85 7.90
N ASP A 130 33.66 -0.59 8.18
CA ASP A 130 34.05 0.56 7.36
C ASP A 130 35.56 0.80 7.47
N TRP A 131 36.12 0.63 8.67
CA TRP A 131 37.56 0.67 8.92
C TRP A 131 38.30 -0.46 8.21
N PHE A 132 37.74 -1.67 8.18
CA PHE A 132 38.30 -2.77 7.38
C PHE A 132 38.33 -2.39 5.90
N LEU A 133 37.24 -1.87 5.34
CA LEU A 133 37.16 -1.48 3.93
C LEU A 133 38.17 -0.38 3.53
N GLN A 134 38.58 0.46 4.48
CA GLN A 134 39.58 1.53 4.29
C GLN A 134 41.04 1.09 4.48
N ASP A 135 41.29 -0.18 4.82
CA ASP A 135 42.65 -0.68 5.11
C ASP A 135 43.36 0.11 6.22
N ASP A 136 42.63 0.49 7.27
CA ASP A 136 43.18 1.27 8.39
C ASP A 136 44.32 0.53 9.09
N THR A 137 45.48 1.19 9.19
CA THR A 137 46.72 0.59 9.71
C THR A 137 46.65 0.27 11.20
N ASP A 138 45.88 1.05 11.96
CA ASP A 138 45.79 0.95 13.41
C ASP A 138 44.85 -0.20 13.79
N LEU A 139 43.76 -0.36 13.03
CA LEU A 139 42.89 -1.54 13.13
C LEU A 139 43.64 -2.84 12.77
N LEU A 140 44.41 -2.85 11.68
CA LEU A 140 45.22 -4.02 11.30
C LEU A 140 46.24 -4.37 12.39
N SER A 141 46.87 -3.36 13.00
CA SER A 141 47.82 -3.55 14.11
C SER A 141 47.12 -4.03 15.40
N ALA A 142 45.85 -3.69 15.59
CA ALA A 142 45.05 -4.15 16.73
C ALA A 142 44.59 -5.61 16.60
N LEU A 143 44.47 -6.15 15.39
CA LEU A 143 44.02 -7.53 15.16
C LEU A 143 45.05 -8.57 15.62
N HIS A 144 46.30 -8.43 15.19
CA HIS A 144 47.34 -9.40 15.46
C HIS A 144 48.75 -8.79 15.27
N ASP A 145 49.71 -9.20 16.10
CA ASP A 145 51.07 -8.65 16.06
C ASP A 145 51.81 -9.05 14.76
N ASN A 146 51.46 -10.19 14.17
CA ASN A 146 51.89 -10.59 12.83
C ASN A 146 51.01 -9.96 11.74
N LYS A 147 51.60 -9.08 10.93
CA LYS A 147 50.95 -8.37 9.82
C LYS A 147 50.29 -9.31 8.79
N ALA A 148 50.90 -10.45 8.49
CA ALA A 148 50.36 -11.39 7.49
C ALA A 148 49.01 -11.97 7.95
N THR A 149 48.94 -12.38 9.22
CA THR A 149 47.72 -12.90 9.83
C THR A 149 46.63 -11.82 9.95
N ALA A 150 47.02 -10.60 10.32
CA ALA A 150 46.08 -9.48 10.37
C ALA A 150 45.47 -9.17 8.98
N GLN A 151 46.28 -9.20 7.93
CA GLN A 151 45.81 -9.00 6.55
C GLN A 151 44.89 -10.13 6.07
N GLU A 152 45.20 -11.38 6.40
CA GLU A 152 44.35 -12.53 6.08
C GLU A 152 42.97 -12.41 6.74
N TRP A 153 42.93 -12.07 8.03
CA TRP A 153 41.67 -11.87 8.76
C TRP A 153 40.89 -10.67 8.21
N ALA A 154 41.56 -9.55 7.95
CA ALA A 154 40.92 -8.38 7.35
C ALA A 154 40.34 -8.70 5.96
N ALA A 155 41.06 -9.43 5.11
CA ALA A 155 40.57 -9.88 3.81
C ALA A 155 39.35 -10.81 3.94
N ALA A 156 39.35 -11.69 4.94
CA ALA A 156 38.18 -12.51 5.25
C ALA A 156 36.97 -11.66 5.65
N PHE A 157 37.14 -10.70 6.58
CA PHE A 157 36.07 -9.82 7.04
C PHE A 157 35.50 -8.91 5.94
N LYS A 158 36.36 -8.36 5.07
CA LYS A 158 35.93 -7.64 3.85
C LYS A 158 35.09 -8.51 2.93
N GLY A 159 35.37 -9.81 2.89
CA GLY A 159 34.63 -10.79 2.13
C GLY A 159 33.14 -10.91 2.48
N LEU A 160 32.67 -10.28 3.56
CA LEU A 160 31.25 -10.18 3.89
C LEU A 160 30.46 -9.41 2.82
N VAL A 161 31.05 -8.35 2.26
CA VAL A 161 30.44 -7.46 1.25
C VAL A 161 30.90 -7.88 -0.14
N ARG A 162 30.77 -9.17 -0.45
CA ARG A 162 31.04 -9.67 -1.81
C ARG A 162 29.89 -9.29 -2.73
N LEU A 163 30.20 -8.49 -3.77
CA LEU A 163 29.46 -8.55 -5.02
C LEU A 163 29.54 -10.00 -5.50
N SER A 164 28.40 -10.67 -5.68
CA SER A 164 28.37 -12.09 -6.01
C SER A 164 29.06 -12.34 -7.36
N SER A 165 30.35 -12.64 -7.34
CA SER A 165 31.09 -13.18 -8.49
C SER A 165 30.85 -14.67 -8.68
N ALA A 166 30.08 -15.30 -7.77
CA ALA A 166 29.58 -16.65 -7.92
C ALA A 166 28.52 -16.71 -9.02
N ALA A 167 28.51 -17.80 -9.79
CA ALA A 167 27.47 -18.08 -10.78
C ALA A 167 26.08 -17.86 -10.15
N LEU A 168 25.28 -16.99 -10.78
CA LEU A 168 23.96 -16.66 -10.28
C LEU A 168 23.10 -17.92 -10.32
N ALA A 169 22.53 -18.28 -9.16
CA ALA A 169 21.70 -19.47 -9.01
C ALA A 169 20.31 -19.08 -8.50
N SER A 170 19.30 -19.70 -9.10
CA SER A 170 17.92 -19.65 -8.64
C SER A 170 17.53 -20.97 -7.96
N HIS A 171 16.28 -21.05 -7.48
CA HIS A 171 15.68 -22.21 -6.86
C HIS A 171 14.27 -22.42 -7.41
N GLU A 172 13.79 -23.66 -7.46
CA GLU A 172 12.40 -24.00 -7.84
C GLU A 172 11.32 -23.29 -7.00
N LYS A 173 11.69 -22.88 -5.79
CA LYS A 173 10.82 -22.16 -4.83
C LYS A 173 10.95 -20.64 -4.92
N ALA A 174 11.81 -20.14 -5.80
CA ALA A 174 11.88 -18.73 -6.15
C ALA A 174 10.71 -18.37 -7.07
N LYS A 175 10.40 -17.08 -7.18
CA LYS A 175 9.44 -16.59 -8.18
C LYS A 175 10.22 -16.17 -9.41
N GLN A 176 9.85 -16.72 -10.56
CA GLN A 176 10.38 -16.35 -11.86
C GLN A 176 9.22 -15.99 -12.78
N VAL A 177 9.38 -14.94 -13.57
CA VAL A 177 8.34 -14.37 -14.43
C VAL A 177 8.93 -14.12 -15.81
N TYR A 178 8.25 -14.57 -16.85
CA TYR A 178 8.60 -14.23 -18.22
C TYR A 178 8.13 -12.81 -18.55
N TRP A 179 9.03 -12.01 -19.14
CA TRP A 179 8.74 -10.67 -19.59
C TRP A 179 8.95 -10.58 -21.11
N CYS A 180 7.89 -10.24 -21.84
CA CYS A 180 7.94 -10.09 -23.29
C CYS A 180 8.64 -8.77 -23.64
N CYS A 181 9.83 -8.86 -24.23
CA CYS A 181 10.63 -7.73 -24.69
C CYS A 181 10.34 -7.37 -26.15
N SER A 182 9.94 -8.34 -26.98
CA SER A 182 9.66 -8.15 -28.41
C SER A 182 8.32 -7.47 -28.68
N GLY A 183 7.38 -7.52 -27.73
CA GLY A 183 5.98 -7.11 -27.94
C GLY A 183 5.13 -8.14 -28.67
N GLU A 184 5.75 -9.25 -29.11
CA GLU A 184 5.12 -10.34 -29.84
C GLU A 184 5.01 -11.58 -28.94
N PRO A 185 3.81 -11.91 -28.43
CA PRO A 185 3.64 -13.03 -27.49
C PRO A 185 3.93 -14.41 -28.08
N THR A 186 4.06 -14.52 -29.41
CA THR A 186 4.27 -15.78 -30.13
C THR A 186 5.75 -16.07 -30.42
N ASP A 187 6.64 -15.11 -30.17
CA ASP A 187 8.08 -15.29 -30.32
C ASP A 187 8.70 -15.75 -29.00
N ASP A 188 8.97 -17.05 -28.87
CA ASP A 188 9.59 -17.64 -27.69
C ASP A 188 10.97 -17.03 -27.38
N ALA A 189 11.71 -16.55 -28.40
CA ALA A 189 13.02 -15.91 -28.21
C ALA A 189 12.90 -14.46 -27.69
N GLY A 190 11.71 -13.87 -27.74
CA GLY A 190 11.43 -12.50 -27.33
C GLY A 190 11.21 -12.31 -25.83
N PHE A 191 11.44 -13.34 -25.00
CA PHE A 191 11.18 -13.30 -23.55
C PHE A 191 12.46 -13.26 -22.71
N HIS A 192 12.47 -12.40 -21.70
CA HIS A 192 13.43 -12.45 -20.60
C HIS A 192 12.82 -13.13 -19.38
N LEU A 193 13.57 -14.04 -18.76
CA LEU A 193 13.19 -14.60 -17.46
C LEU A 193 13.68 -13.69 -16.34
N LEU A 194 12.74 -13.01 -15.69
CA LEU A 194 13.00 -12.11 -14.56
C LEU A 194 12.78 -12.84 -13.24
N GLN A 195 13.69 -12.65 -12.30
CA GLN A 195 13.53 -13.09 -10.92
C GLN A 195 13.48 -11.89 -9.98
N PRO A 196 12.29 -11.45 -9.55
CA PRO A 196 12.20 -10.40 -8.55
C PRO A 196 12.73 -10.91 -7.21
N LEU A 197 13.63 -10.14 -6.61
CA LEU A 197 14.13 -10.39 -5.27
C LEU A 197 13.49 -9.42 -4.28
N PHE A 198 13.29 -9.88 -3.06
CA PHE A 198 12.72 -9.05 -2.01
C PHE A 198 13.77 -8.05 -1.51
N SER A 199 13.52 -6.76 -1.70
CA SER A 199 14.36 -5.69 -1.12
C SER A 199 14.12 -5.61 0.38
N SER A 200 15.02 -6.20 1.16
CA SER A 200 14.91 -6.21 2.62
C SER A 200 15.29 -4.85 3.21
N THR A 201 16.27 -4.19 2.61
CA THR A 201 16.73 -2.86 2.99
C THR A 201 15.63 -1.80 2.80
N LEU A 202 14.93 -1.80 1.66
CA LEU A 202 13.78 -0.91 1.45
C LEU A 202 12.64 -1.22 2.43
N ALA A 203 12.34 -2.51 2.62
CA ALA A 203 11.31 -2.92 3.56
C ALA A 203 11.65 -2.53 5.01
N HIS A 204 12.94 -2.48 5.37
CA HIS A 204 13.40 -2.00 6.68
C HIS A 204 13.18 -0.49 6.83
N ALA A 205 13.58 0.31 5.84
CA ALA A 205 13.35 1.76 5.86
C ALA A 205 11.85 2.12 6.00
N VAL A 206 10.99 1.47 5.21
CA VAL A 206 9.53 1.64 5.29
C VAL A 206 8.99 1.19 6.65
N HIS A 207 9.48 0.07 7.19
CA HIS A 207 9.08 -0.42 8.49
C HIS A 207 9.45 0.56 9.61
N THR A 208 10.64 1.16 9.58
CA THR A 208 11.08 2.15 10.56
C THR A 208 10.16 3.38 10.54
N GLU A 209 9.87 3.94 9.37
CA GLU A 209 8.96 5.09 9.22
C GLU A 209 7.54 4.79 9.71
N ILE A 210 6.98 3.62 9.36
CA ILE A 210 5.65 3.20 9.82
C ILE A 210 5.66 2.95 11.34
N SER A 211 6.72 2.36 11.88
CA SER A 211 6.83 2.08 13.31
C SER A 211 6.92 3.36 14.13
N GLU A 212 7.72 4.33 13.67
CA GLU A 212 7.80 5.66 14.29
C GLU A 212 6.46 6.39 14.21
N ALA A 213 5.77 6.34 13.06
CA ALA A 213 4.45 6.92 12.96
C ALA A 213 3.42 6.23 13.87
N ARG A 214 3.52 4.92 14.13
CA ARG A 214 2.52 4.21 14.96
C ARG A 214 2.80 4.27 16.45
N PHE A 215 4.07 4.20 16.83
CA PHE A 215 4.52 3.99 18.21
C PHE A 215 5.48 5.08 18.71
N GLY A 216 5.92 5.99 17.84
CA GLY A 216 6.79 7.09 18.20
C GLY A 216 6.12 8.08 19.16
N GLU A 217 6.93 8.69 20.01
CA GLU A 217 6.45 9.60 21.05
C GLU A 217 5.77 10.84 20.45
N ALA A 218 6.32 11.37 19.36
CA ALA A 218 5.80 12.56 18.69
C ALA A 218 4.37 12.34 18.16
N ASN A 219 4.14 11.23 17.47
CA ASN A 219 2.81 10.95 16.92
C ASN A 219 1.82 10.52 18.02
N THR A 220 2.31 9.88 19.09
CA THR A 220 1.50 9.57 20.28
C THR A 220 0.97 10.85 20.93
N LYS A 221 1.81 11.87 21.13
CA LYS A 221 1.40 13.19 21.64
C LYS A 221 0.37 13.85 20.72
N ALA A 222 0.59 13.84 19.42
CA ALA A 222 -0.36 14.38 18.43
C ALA A 222 -1.71 13.63 18.46
N ARG A 223 -1.70 12.30 18.63
CA ARG A 223 -2.91 11.47 18.76
C ARG A 223 -3.69 11.81 20.04
N HIS A 224 -3.00 12.02 21.16
CA HIS A 224 -3.61 12.43 22.42
C HIS A 224 -4.25 13.82 22.31
N ALA A 225 -3.53 14.80 21.77
CA ALA A 225 -4.06 16.14 21.54
C ALA A 225 -5.31 16.12 20.64
N LYS A 226 -5.30 15.33 19.56
CA LYS A 226 -6.48 15.14 18.69
C LYS A 226 -7.66 14.52 19.42
N ARG A 227 -7.43 13.50 20.27
CA ARG A 227 -8.48 12.86 21.08
C ARG A 227 -9.08 13.84 22.09
N ASP A 228 -8.23 14.65 22.71
CA ASP A 228 -8.59 15.58 23.78
C ASP A 228 -9.00 16.96 23.24
N LYS A 229 -9.07 17.12 21.90
CA LYS A 229 -9.45 18.33 21.15
C LYS A 229 -8.59 19.57 21.48
N GLN A 230 -7.30 19.35 21.74
CA GLN A 230 -6.33 20.40 22.03
C GLN A 230 -5.52 20.77 20.79
N ALA A 231 -5.10 22.03 20.70
CA ALA A 231 -4.18 22.48 19.67
C ALA A 231 -2.80 21.81 19.86
N HIS A 232 -2.16 21.42 18.76
CA HIS A 232 -0.85 20.79 18.75
C HIS A 232 -0.11 21.17 17.48
N ASP A 233 1.12 21.65 17.62
CA ASP A 233 1.91 22.20 16.50
C ASP A 233 2.56 21.14 15.61
N GLY A 234 2.62 19.88 16.07
CA GLY A 234 3.22 18.76 15.33
C GLY A 234 2.25 18.06 14.36
N ILE A 235 2.83 17.34 13.39
CA ILE A 235 2.10 16.60 12.36
C ILE A 235 1.59 15.26 12.91
N TYR A 236 0.29 15.01 12.79
CA TYR A 236 -0.31 13.70 13.06
C TYR A 236 -0.29 12.82 11.80
N ARG A 237 0.44 11.70 11.85
CA ARG A 237 0.53 10.70 10.78
C ARG A 237 -0.32 9.47 11.15
N ASN A 238 -1.07 8.93 10.20
CA ASN A 238 -1.82 7.68 10.41
C ASN A 238 -1.89 6.86 9.12
N TYR A 239 -1.35 5.63 9.18
CA TYR A 239 -1.40 4.68 8.08
C TYR A 239 -2.59 3.73 8.27
N LEU A 240 -3.62 3.89 7.44
CA LEU A 240 -4.84 3.08 7.49
C LEU A 240 -4.66 1.77 6.70
N ASN A 241 -5.42 0.74 7.09
CA ASN A 241 -5.55 -0.53 6.36
C ASN A 241 -4.22 -1.26 6.08
N LEU A 242 -3.23 -1.10 6.96
CA LEU A 242 -1.96 -1.84 6.86
C LEU A 242 -2.17 -3.33 7.06
N VAL A 243 -1.50 -4.13 6.22
CA VAL A 243 -1.43 -5.59 6.39
C VAL A 243 -0.06 -5.97 6.92
N ALA A 244 -0.01 -6.74 8.01
CA ALA A 244 1.23 -7.28 8.56
C ALA A 244 1.48 -8.69 7.99
N ARG A 245 2.38 -8.80 7.01
CA ARG A 245 2.84 -10.10 6.48
C ARG A 245 3.97 -10.63 7.35
N LYS A 246 3.80 -11.85 7.88
CA LYS A 246 4.86 -12.52 8.66
C LYS A 246 5.81 -13.32 7.75
N LEU A 247 7.12 -13.14 7.94
CA LEU A 247 8.18 -13.85 7.24
C LEU A 247 9.00 -14.70 8.22
N GLY A 248 9.14 -16.00 7.94
CA GLY A 248 9.93 -16.93 8.76
C GLY A 248 9.17 -17.65 9.89
N GLY A 249 7.85 -17.49 9.96
CA GLY A 249 7.00 -18.21 10.93
C GLY A 249 7.43 -17.96 12.37
N THR A 250 7.79 -19.03 13.10
CA THR A 250 8.28 -18.97 14.48
C THR A 250 9.78 -18.67 14.60
N LYS A 251 10.53 -18.67 13.47
CA LYS A 251 11.99 -18.46 13.44
C LYS A 251 12.38 -17.40 12.40
N PRO A 252 12.02 -16.11 12.62
CA PRO A 252 12.31 -15.02 11.67
C PRO A 252 13.80 -14.82 11.38
N GLN A 253 14.68 -15.23 12.30
CA GLN A 253 16.14 -15.20 12.17
C GLN A 253 16.69 -16.07 11.03
N ASN A 254 15.92 -17.05 10.54
CA ASN A 254 16.37 -17.93 9.46
C ASN A 254 16.24 -17.29 8.06
N ILE A 255 15.47 -16.20 7.96
CA ILE A 255 15.29 -15.44 6.72
C ILE A 255 16.46 -14.49 6.56
N SER A 256 16.60 -13.55 7.49
CA SER A 256 17.65 -12.55 7.52
C SER A 256 17.68 -11.79 8.85
N GLN A 257 18.73 -11.00 9.06
CA GLN A 257 18.99 -10.27 10.29
C GLN A 257 18.00 -9.10 10.49
N LEU A 258 17.79 -8.25 9.49
CA LEU A 258 16.81 -7.15 9.55
C LEU A 258 15.37 -7.68 9.62
N ASN A 259 15.09 -8.86 9.06
CA ASN A 259 13.79 -9.50 9.26
C ASN A 259 13.57 -9.86 10.73
N SER A 260 14.62 -10.35 11.42
CA SER A 260 14.54 -10.63 12.85
C SER A 260 14.36 -9.38 13.70
N GLU A 261 15.03 -8.27 13.36
CA GLU A 261 14.86 -6.98 14.05
C GLU A 261 13.42 -6.46 13.94
N ARG A 262 12.77 -6.68 12.79
CA ARG A 262 11.34 -6.38 12.58
C ARG A 262 10.39 -7.39 13.23
N GLY A 263 10.89 -8.37 13.98
CA GLY A 263 10.07 -9.45 14.55
C GLY A 263 9.42 -10.34 13.47
N GLY A 264 9.98 -10.38 12.27
CA GLY A 264 9.43 -11.07 11.11
C GLY A 264 8.25 -10.35 10.46
N ILE A 265 7.95 -9.10 10.84
CA ILE A 265 6.81 -8.34 10.31
C ILE A 265 7.24 -7.50 9.11
N ASN A 266 6.53 -7.68 8.01
CA ASN A 266 6.61 -6.81 6.85
C ASN A 266 5.26 -6.09 6.66
N TYR A 267 5.24 -4.77 6.83
CA TYR A 267 4.03 -3.98 6.61
C TYR A 267 3.81 -3.76 5.11
N LEU A 268 2.59 -4.02 4.65
CA LEU A 268 2.14 -3.72 3.29
C LEU A 268 1.18 -2.53 3.33
N LEU A 269 1.41 -1.58 2.43
CA LEU A 269 0.52 -0.44 2.22
C LEU A 269 -0.73 -0.90 1.47
N ALA A 270 -1.86 -0.30 1.80
CA ALA A 270 -3.12 -0.59 1.15
C ALA A 270 -3.14 -0.01 -0.29
N SER A 271 -2.99 -0.87 -1.28
CA SER A 271 -3.27 -0.56 -2.69
C SER A 271 -4.59 -1.22 -3.09
N LEU A 272 -5.65 -0.82 -2.42
CA LEU A 272 -6.99 -1.29 -2.73
C LEU A 272 -7.55 -0.40 -3.84
N PRO A 273 -8.27 -0.96 -4.85
CA PRO A 273 -9.14 -0.12 -5.65
C PRO A 273 -10.09 0.61 -4.68
N PRO A 274 -10.66 1.77 -5.08
CA PRO A 274 -11.79 2.30 -4.33
C PRO A 274 -12.75 1.13 -4.13
N PRO A 275 -13.13 0.80 -2.88
CA PRO A 275 -14.02 -0.34 -2.65
C PRO A 275 -15.23 -0.15 -3.57
N PRO A 276 -15.81 -1.20 -4.16
CA PRO A 276 -17.17 -1.07 -4.64
C PRO A 276 -17.97 -0.55 -3.45
N TRP A 277 -18.40 0.71 -3.50
CA TRP A 277 -18.53 1.57 -2.33
C TRP A 277 -19.33 0.92 -1.19
N GLY A 278 -18.67 0.55 -0.10
CA GLY A 278 -19.32 0.04 1.11
C GLY A 278 -19.54 -1.48 1.14
N GLN A 279 -18.73 -2.19 1.92
CA GLN A 279 -19.19 -3.35 2.68
C GLN A 279 -20.08 -2.87 3.85
N GLU A 280 -21.06 -2.02 3.56
CA GLU A 280 -22.21 -1.88 4.42
C GLU A 280 -23.23 -2.91 3.94
N ARG A 281 -23.99 -3.47 4.88
CA ARG A 281 -24.99 -4.53 4.69
C ARG A 281 -25.75 -4.38 3.38
N PRO A 282 -26.18 -5.48 2.73
CA PRO A 282 -27.00 -5.40 1.52
C PRO A 282 -28.16 -4.43 1.78
N VAL A 283 -28.14 -3.29 1.08
CA VAL A 283 -29.17 -2.28 1.19
C VAL A 283 -30.43 -2.91 0.60
N SER A 284 -31.38 -3.25 1.46
CA SER A 284 -32.68 -3.72 0.99
C SER A 284 -33.45 -2.52 0.48
N PHE A 285 -33.67 -2.45 -0.84
CA PHE A 285 -34.58 -1.50 -1.47
C PHE A 285 -36.04 -2.00 -1.48
N LEU A 286 -36.33 -3.12 -0.80
CA LEU A 286 -37.68 -3.59 -0.56
C LEU A 286 -38.32 -2.78 0.58
N GLY A 287 -39.60 -2.45 0.42
CA GLY A 287 -40.42 -1.75 1.41
C GLY A 287 -40.25 -0.23 1.47
N ILE A 288 -39.49 0.36 0.54
CA ILE A 288 -39.29 1.82 0.43
C ILE A 288 -39.96 2.37 -0.83
N ASP A 289 -40.40 3.63 -0.78
CA ASP A 289 -41.11 4.30 -1.89
C ASP A 289 -40.18 5.07 -2.84
N SER A 290 -38.92 5.28 -2.43
CA SER A 290 -37.91 6.06 -3.15
C SER A 290 -36.49 5.67 -2.78
N VAL A 291 -35.69 5.32 -3.78
CA VAL A 291 -34.27 4.97 -3.64
C VAL A 291 -33.41 6.17 -3.23
N PHE A 292 -33.87 7.38 -3.53
CA PHE A 292 -33.12 8.62 -3.25
C PHE A 292 -32.88 8.82 -1.75
N SER A 293 -33.77 8.30 -0.91
CA SER A 293 -33.60 8.28 0.55
C SER A 293 -32.31 7.57 0.99
N HIS A 294 -31.88 6.55 0.24
CA HIS A 294 -30.61 5.85 0.43
C HIS A 294 -29.46 6.59 -0.25
N PHE A 295 -29.66 7.08 -1.47
CA PHE A 295 -28.66 7.87 -2.19
C PHE A 295 -28.17 9.06 -1.35
N ILE A 296 -29.07 9.87 -0.81
CA ILE A 296 -28.75 11.08 -0.01
C ILE A 296 -27.98 10.74 1.28
N ARG A 297 -28.18 9.54 1.82
CA ARG A 297 -27.48 9.04 3.01
C ARG A 297 -26.13 8.40 2.68
N SER A 298 -25.85 8.13 1.41
CA SER A 298 -24.53 7.68 0.97
C SER A 298 -23.50 8.73 1.37
N LYS A 299 -22.31 8.28 1.76
CA LYS A 299 -21.25 9.17 2.26
C LYS A 299 -20.90 10.26 1.24
N ASP A 300 -20.81 9.90 -0.03
CA ASP A 300 -20.38 10.80 -1.10
C ASP A 300 -21.44 11.85 -1.41
N ALA A 301 -22.70 11.44 -1.59
CA ALA A 301 -23.79 12.38 -1.79
C ALA A 301 -24.01 13.28 -0.56
N TYR A 302 -23.93 12.72 0.65
CA TYR A 302 -24.11 13.49 1.89
C TYR A 302 -23.07 14.62 2.00
N LEU A 303 -21.79 14.33 1.75
CA LEU A 303 -20.73 15.34 1.80
C LEU A 303 -20.93 16.44 0.75
N LEU A 304 -21.31 16.07 -0.48
CA LEU A 304 -21.59 17.02 -1.56
C LEU A 304 -22.81 17.90 -1.25
N ILE A 305 -23.89 17.32 -0.72
CA ILE A 305 -25.08 18.06 -0.29
C ILE A 305 -24.74 19.03 0.85
N GLN A 306 -23.90 18.63 1.81
CA GLN A 306 -23.45 19.55 2.87
C GLN A 306 -22.59 20.68 2.31
N ALA A 307 -21.69 20.40 1.37
CA ALA A 307 -20.89 21.42 0.71
C ALA A 307 -21.77 22.42 -0.06
N LEU A 308 -22.78 21.93 -0.79
CA LEU A 308 -23.75 22.76 -1.50
C LEU A 308 -24.55 23.63 -0.51
N ARG A 309 -25.04 23.04 0.59
CA ARG A 309 -25.77 23.77 1.63
C ARG A 309 -24.93 24.86 2.26
N GLN A 310 -23.66 24.59 2.57
CA GLN A 310 -22.75 25.58 3.13
C GLN A 310 -22.50 26.72 2.14
N LEU A 311 -22.26 26.40 0.87
CA LEU A 311 -22.06 27.39 -0.19
C LEU A 311 -23.28 28.31 -0.32
N LEU A 312 -24.48 27.73 -0.44
CA LEU A 312 -25.72 28.50 -0.58
C LEU A 312 -26.03 29.34 0.68
N LYS A 313 -25.78 28.81 1.88
CA LYS A 313 -25.99 29.56 3.14
C LYS A 313 -25.01 30.70 3.34
N SER A 314 -23.76 30.53 2.88
CA SER A 314 -22.74 31.57 3.00
C SER A 314 -23.03 32.79 2.13
N ASN A 315 -23.98 32.69 1.19
CA ASN A 315 -24.38 33.73 0.25
C ASN A 315 -23.17 34.49 -0.35
N PRO A 316 -22.22 33.78 -0.98
CA PRO A 316 -21.01 34.39 -1.51
C PRO A 316 -21.32 35.32 -2.69
N ASP A 317 -20.42 36.27 -2.94
CA ASP A 317 -20.55 37.20 -4.05
C ASP A 317 -20.72 36.46 -5.39
N PRO A 318 -21.54 36.98 -6.32
CA PRO A 318 -21.85 36.35 -7.60
C PRO A 318 -20.67 36.50 -8.59
N THR A 319 -19.52 35.92 -8.25
CA THR A 319 -18.31 35.90 -9.08
C THR A 319 -18.25 34.63 -9.92
N MET A 320 -17.39 34.64 -10.94
CA MET A 320 -17.12 33.45 -11.75
C MET A 320 -16.58 32.29 -10.92
N GLU A 321 -15.78 32.56 -9.89
CA GLU A 321 -15.23 31.54 -8.99
C GLU A 321 -16.33 30.84 -8.20
N THR A 322 -17.28 31.61 -7.64
CA THR A 322 -18.46 31.08 -6.95
C THR A 322 -19.28 30.18 -7.87
N ARG A 323 -19.49 30.61 -9.12
CA ARG A 323 -20.23 29.85 -10.13
C ARG A 323 -19.55 28.53 -10.48
N ILE A 324 -18.24 28.54 -10.74
CA ILE A 324 -17.45 27.34 -11.05
C ILE A 324 -17.48 26.36 -9.87
N LYS A 325 -17.34 26.87 -8.64
CA LYS A 325 -17.40 26.03 -7.42
C LYS A 325 -18.77 25.38 -7.25
N ARG A 326 -19.85 26.11 -7.51
CA ARG A 326 -21.22 25.59 -7.48
C ARG A 326 -21.44 24.53 -8.55
N GLU A 327 -21.12 24.84 -9.81
CA GLU A 327 -21.24 23.92 -10.95
C GLU A 327 -20.43 22.63 -10.72
N ARG A 328 -19.24 22.72 -10.13
CA ARG A 328 -18.45 21.54 -9.76
C ARG A 328 -19.17 20.65 -8.76
N ILE A 329 -19.76 21.21 -7.70
CA ILE A 329 -20.50 20.42 -6.71
C ILE A 329 -21.72 19.76 -7.35
N GLU A 330 -22.44 20.50 -8.20
CA GLU A 330 -23.61 20.00 -8.95
C GLU A 330 -23.24 18.82 -9.88
N GLN A 331 -22.17 18.97 -10.66
CA GLN A 331 -21.69 17.92 -11.56
C GLN A 331 -21.21 16.68 -10.80
N GLU A 332 -20.48 16.85 -9.71
CA GLU A 332 -20.04 15.71 -8.89
C GLU A 332 -21.24 15.01 -8.22
N LEU A 333 -22.30 15.75 -7.87
CA LEU A 333 -23.53 15.15 -7.35
C LEU A 333 -24.28 14.35 -8.44
N GLY A 334 -24.30 14.85 -9.68
CA GLY A 334 -24.82 14.10 -10.84
C GLY A 334 -24.02 12.82 -11.11
N LYS A 335 -22.68 12.89 -11.09
CA LYS A 335 -21.83 11.70 -11.24
C LYS A 335 -22.02 10.69 -10.12
N ALA A 336 -22.17 11.16 -8.88
CA ALA A 336 -22.47 10.30 -7.74
C ALA A 336 -23.81 9.57 -7.92
N LEU A 337 -24.81 10.24 -8.50
CA LEU A 337 -26.11 9.64 -8.82
C LEU A 337 -25.96 8.52 -9.86
N ALA A 338 -25.26 8.77 -10.97
CA ALA A 338 -24.99 7.75 -11.98
C ALA A 338 -24.22 6.55 -11.40
N ALA A 339 -23.18 6.82 -10.59
CA ALA A 339 -22.40 5.78 -9.91
C ALA A 339 -23.25 4.93 -8.96
N PHE A 340 -24.17 5.56 -8.23
CA PHE A 340 -25.12 4.87 -7.37
C PHE A 340 -26.05 3.94 -8.16
N GLY A 341 -26.60 4.40 -9.30
CA GLY A 341 -27.42 3.56 -10.18
C GLY A 341 -26.66 2.32 -10.68
N LEU A 342 -25.43 2.51 -11.17
CA LEU A 342 -24.55 1.42 -11.61
C LEU A 342 -24.21 0.44 -10.48
N GLU A 343 -23.97 0.95 -9.27
CA GLU A 343 -23.69 0.13 -8.10
C GLU A 343 -24.86 -0.78 -7.74
N VAL A 344 -26.09 -0.25 -7.79
CA VAL A 344 -27.30 -1.03 -7.53
C VAL A 344 -27.48 -2.12 -8.59
N ARG A 345 -27.34 -1.77 -9.88
CA ARG A 345 -27.42 -2.73 -10.99
C ARG A 345 -26.38 -3.85 -10.88
N TYR A 346 -25.17 -3.53 -10.46
CA TYR A 346 -24.09 -4.53 -10.29
C TYR A 346 -24.33 -5.47 -9.10
N ARG A 347 -24.98 -4.98 -8.04
CA ARG A 347 -25.15 -5.75 -6.79
C ARG A 347 -26.39 -6.62 -6.77
N LEU A 348 -27.45 -6.21 -7.46
CA LEU A 348 -28.73 -6.90 -7.44
C LEU A 348 -28.88 -7.75 -8.70
N HIS A 349 -29.58 -8.86 -8.57
CA HIS A 349 -29.86 -9.75 -9.70
C HIS A 349 -30.95 -9.15 -10.58
N ALA A 350 -30.89 -9.44 -11.88
CA ALA A 350 -31.95 -9.07 -12.81
C ALA A 350 -33.35 -9.50 -12.31
N GLY A 351 -34.32 -8.59 -12.41
CA GLY A 351 -35.69 -8.85 -12.01
C GLY A 351 -35.96 -8.73 -10.52
N TRP A 352 -35.03 -8.19 -9.72
CA TRP A 352 -35.23 -8.00 -8.27
C TRP A 352 -36.42 -7.08 -7.96
N THR A 353 -36.81 -6.19 -8.87
CA THR A 353 -38.00 -5.33 -8.70
C THR A 353 -39.33 -6.07 -8.96
N ARG A 354 -39.30 -7.34 -9.41
CA ARG A 354 -40.49 -8.20 -9.54
C ARG A 354 -41.05 -8.65 -8.18
N ASN A 355 -40.31 -8.42 -7.11
CA ASN A 355 -40.71 -8.75 -5.75
C ASN A 355 -41.89 -7.89 -5.31
N GLU A 356 -42.94 -8.49 -4.75
CA GLU A 356 -44.15 -7.79 -4.26
C GLU A 356 -43.86 -6.74 -3.18
N SER A 357 -42.73 -6.89 -2.46
CA SER A 357 -42.28 -5.91 -1.47
C SER A 357 -41.61 -4.69 -2.09
N CYS A 358 -41.36 -4.66 -3.41
CA CYS A 358 -40.81 -3.50 -4.10
C CYS A 358 -41.91 -2.45 -4.29
N LYS A 359 -41.76 -1.28 -3.63
CA LYS A 359 -42.70 -0.16 -3.71
C LYS A 359 -42.11 1.05 -4.46
N LEU A 360 -40.97 0.86 -5.11
CA LEU A 360 -40.30 1.91 -5.87
C LEU A 360 -41.18 2.38 -7.02
N HIS A 361 -41.07 3.65 -7.37
CA HIS A 361 -41.72 4.21 -8.55
C HIS A 361 -41.23 3.50 -9.83
N LEU A 362 -42.11 3.35 -10.83
CA LEU A 362 -41.79 2.65 -12.08
C LEU A 362 -40.50 3.19 -12.73
N SER A 363 -40.34 4.52 -12.80
CA SER A 363 -39.13 5.14 -13.34
C SER A 363 -37.84 4.77 -12.61
N GLU A 364 -37.90 4.59 -11.28
CA GLU A 364 -36.77 4.15 -10.47
C GLU A 364 -36.49 2.66 -10.68
N GLN A 365 -37.52 1.83 -10.86
CA GLN A 365 -37.36 0.42 -11.22
C GLN A 365 -36.71 0.27 -12.61
N LEU A 366 -37.18 1.02 -13.60
CA LEU A 366 -36.62 1.05 -14.96
C LEU A 366 -35.15 1.47 -14.96
N TRP A 367 -34.79 2.43 -14.11
CA TRP A 367 -33.42 2.88 -13.95
C TRP A 367 -32.53 1.84 -13.24
N LEU A 368 -33.01 1.13 -12.22
CA LEU A 368 -32.16 0.29 -11.37
C LEU A 368 -32.17 -1.21 -11.74
N ASP A 369 -33.15 -1.66 -12.52
CA ASP A 369 -33.30 -3.05 -12.97
C ASP A 369 -33.60 -3.13 -14.48
N PRO A 370 -32.71 -2.56 -15.34
CA PRO A 370 -32.94 -2.57 -16.79
C PRO A 370 -32.97 -4.00 -17.37
N GLU A 371 -32.18 -4.91 -16.79
CA GLU A 371 -32.12 -6.33 -17.21
C GLU A 371 -33.44 -7.07 -16.98
N ARG A 372 -34.37 -6.54 -16.15
CA ARG A 372 -35.74 -7.06 -16.03
C ARG A 372 -36.48 -7.08 -17.37
N ALA A 373 -36.20 -6.13 -18.27
CA ALA A 373 -36.83 -6.07 -19.59
C ALA A 373 -36.39 -7.23 -20.51
N GLU A 374 -35.25 -7.86 -20.23
CA GLU A 374 -34.74 -9.01 -20.99
C GLU A 374 -35.26 -10.36 -20.46
N LEU A 375 -35.87 -10.36 -19.27
CA LEU A 375 -36.42 -11.57 -18.67
C LEU A 375 -37.77 -11.94 -19.29
N PRO A 376 -38.07 -13.23 -19.47
CA PRO A 376 -39.38 -13.65 -19.96
C PRO A 376 -40.50 -13.15 -19.03
N PRO A 377 -41.64 -12.69 -19.58
CA PRO A 377 -42.78 -12.26 -18.77
C PRO A 377 -43.35 -13.46 -18.00
N ARG A 378 -43.70 -13.25 -16.73
CA ARG A 378 -44.36 -14.29 -15.94
C ARG A 378 -45.80 -14.48 -16.45
N ALA A 379 -46.29 -15.72 -16.43
CA ALA A 379 -47.69 -16.01 -16.74
C ALA A 379 -48.60 -15.21 -15.78
N ASP A 380 -49.67 -14.64 -16.32
CA ASP A 380 -50.68 -13.84 -15.58
C ASP A 380 -50.16 -12.55 -14.92
N HIS A 381 -49.00 -12.02 -15.33
CA HIS A 381 -48.45 -10.75 -14.83
C HIS A 381 -48.31 -9.71 -15.96
N GLU A 382 -49.40 -8.99 -16.27
CA GLU A 382 -49.43 -7.91 -17.27
C GLU A 382 -48.41 -6.78 -16.98
N GLU A 383 -48.01 -6.63 -15.71
CA GLU A 383 -47.00 -5.67 -15.26
C GLU A 383 -45.62 -5.87 -15.91
N ASP A 384 -45.24 -7.10 -16.24
CA ASP A 384 -43.94 -7.37 -16.89
C ASP A 384 -43.95 -6.90 -18.36
N ILE A 385 -45.11 -6.93 -19.02
CA ILE A 385 -45.29 -6.39 -20.38
C ILE A 385 -45.28 -4.86 -20.33
N ALA A 386 -46.02 -4.27 -19.37
CA ALA A 386 -46.04 -2.82 -19.16
C ALA A 386 -44.64 -2.26 -18.83
N PHE A 387 -43.85 -2.98 -18.03
CA PHE A 387 -42.47 -2.61 -17.71
C PHE A 387 -41.59 -2.54 -18.97
N THR A 388 -41.69 -3.55 -19.83
CA THR A 388 -40.89 -3.61 -21.08
C THR A 388 -41.26 -2.47 -22.02
N GLN A 389 -42.55 -2.19 -22.18
CA GLN A 389 -43.04 -1.07 -22.98
C GLN A 389 -42.58 0.28 -22.44
N ALA A 390 -42.64 0.48 -21.11
CA ALA A 390 -42.16 1.70 -20.47
C ALA A 390 -40.62 1.87 -20.59
N PHE A 391 -39.87 0.77 -20.55
CA PHE A 391 -38.42 0.78 -20.77
C PHE A 391 -38.05 1.23 -22.19
N GLU A 392 -38.76 0.72 -23.20
CA GLU A 392 -38.58 1.07 -24.61
C GLU A 392 -38.97 2.53 -24.93
N TRP A 393 -39.95 3.07 -24.18
CA TRP A 393 -40.45 4.43 -24.35
C TRP A 393 -39.45 5.51 -23.92
N LYS A 394 -38.50 5.19 -23.02
CA LYS A 394 -37.32 6.02 -22.64
C LYS A 394 -37.61 7.42 -22.11
N ASP A 395 -38.78 7.65 -21.51
CA ASP A 395 -39.10 8.88 -20.74
C ASP A 395 -38.65 8.81 -19.28
N TRP A 396 -38.44 7.59 -18.76
CA TRP A 396 -38.05 7.33 -17.39
C TRP A 396 -36.77 8.06 -16.91
N PRO A 397 -35.74 8.38 -17.72
CA PRO A 397 -34.57 9.13 -17.22
C PRO A 397 -34.94 10.56 -16.78
N ASP A 398 -35.82 11.23 -17.53
CA ASP A 398 -36.29 12.58 -17.20
C ASP A 398 -37.15 12.56 -15.92
N GLU A 399 -37.92 11.49 -15.73
CA GLU A 399 -38.69 11.27 -14.50
C GLU A 399 -37.79 11.03 -13.28
N VAL A 400 -36.74 10.20 -13.43
CA VAL A 400 -35.73 9.96 -12.38
C VAL A 400 -35.00 11.25 -12.02
N ALA A 401 -34.57 12.02 -13.01
CA ALA A 401 -33.93 13.33 -12.82
C ALA A 401 -34.87 14.31 -12.08
N THR A 402 -36.15 14.32 -12.42
CA THR A 402 -37.17 15.16 -11.76
C THR A 402 -37.40 14.74 -10.31
N ARG A 403 -37.48 13.43 -10.04
CA ARG A 403 -37.64 12.91 -8.67
C ARG A 403 -36.41 13.18 -7.81
N PHE A 404 -35.21 13.01 -8.36
CA PHE A 404 -33.96 13.42 -7.73
C PHE A 404 -33.96 14.91 -7.36
N ALA A 405 -34.35 15.76 -8.32
CA ALA A 405 -34.41 17.20 -8.12
C ALA A 405 -35.40 17.62 -7.02
N ARG A 406 -36.55 16.94 -6.93
CA ARG A 406 -37.54 17.16 -5.84
C ARG A 406 -36.94 16.85 -4.47
N GLU A 407 -36.27 15.71 -4.34
CA GLU A 407 -35.62 15.31 -3.08
C GLU A 407 -34.51 16.30 -2.67
N LEU A 408 -33.70 16.75 -3.63
CA LEU A 408 -32.68 17.77 -3.37
C LEU A 408 -33.31 19.10 -2.94
N ASN A 409 -34.37 19.54 -3.63
CA ASN A 409 -35.12 20.74 -3.26
C ASN A 409 -35.71 20.63 -1.86
N ASP A 410 -36.31 19.50 -1.48
CA ASP A 410 -36.87 19.29 -0.16
C ASP A 410 -35.81 19.39 0.94
N ILE A 411 -34.60 18.89 0.69
CA ILE A 411 -33.47 19.02 1.63
C ILE A 411 -33.05 20.49 1.78
N LEU A 412 -32.94 21.22 0.67
CA LEU A 412 -32.55 22.63 0.68
C LEU A 412 -33.64 23.51 1.31
N HIS A 413 -34.91 23.22 1.03
CA HIS A 413 -36.06 23.89 1.63
C HIS A 413 -36.11 23.66 3.15
N LYS A 414 -35.94 22.42 3.62
CA LYS A 414 -35.78 22.09 5.05
C LYS A 414 -34.60 22.82 5.70
N ALA A 415 -33.57 23.17 4.92
CA ALA A 415 -32.44 23.96 5.36
C ALA A 415 -32.70 25.48 5.39
N LYS A 416 -33.93 25.92 5.10
CA LYS A 416 -34.39 27.33 4.98
C LYS A 416 -33.73 28.11 3.84
N LEU A 417 -33.42 27.43 2.73
CA LEU A 417 -32.92 28.09 1.52
C LEU A 417 -34.08 28.41 0.57
N PRO A 418 -34.04 29.55 -0.15
CA PRO A 418 -35.08 29.94 -1.10
C PRO A 418 -34.95 29.12 -2.37
N VAL A 419 -35.58 27.95 -2.40
CA VAL A 419 -35.62 27.05 -3.57
C VAL A 419 -37.08 26.86 -4.02
N GLY A 420 -37.32 26.84 -5.32
CA GLY A 420 -38.62 26.64 -5.94
C GLY A 420 -38.51 25.90 -7.27
N ASP A 421 -39.46 26.17 -8.19
CA ASP A 421 -39.58 25.45 -9.46
C ASP A 421 -38.42 25.70 -10.43
N THR A 422 -37.80 26.89 -10.35
CA THR A 422 -36.63 27.23 -11.17
C THR A 422 -35.43 26.38 -10.79
N GLU A 423 -35.19 26.24 -9.49
CA GLU A 423 -34.12 25.42 -8.94
C GLU A 423 -34.39 23.94 -9.22
N LEU A 424 -35.65 23.49 -9.12
CA LEU A 424 -36.04 22.11 -9.46
C LEU A 424 -35.62 21.74 -10.88
N LYS A 425 -35.97 22.59 -11.86
CA LYS A 425 -35.59 22.37 -13.27
C LYS A 425 -34.07 22.42 -13.46
N HIS A 426 -33.39 23.29 -12.72
CA HIS A 426 -31.92 23.38 -12.76
C HIS A 426 -31.27 22.08 -12.24
N TRP A 427 -31.69 21.56 -11.09
CA TRP A 427 -31.15 20.30 -10.55
C TRP A 427 -31.44 19.10 -11.45
N ALA A 428 -32.65 19.03 -12.01
CA ALA A 428 -33.02 17.97 -12.95
C ALA A 428 -32.10 17.98 -14.19
N LYS A 429 -31.72 19.17 -14.68
CA LYS A 429 -30.78 19.31 -15.80
C LYS A 429 -29.36 18.84 -15.48
N GLN A 430 -28.94 18.94 -14.21
CA GLN A 430 -27.61 18.50 -13.75
C GLN A 430 -27.58 17.03 -13.34
N ALA A 431 -28.74 16.37 -13.23
CA ALA A 431 -28.82 14.96 -12.92
C ALA A 431 -28.27 14.14 -14.09
N ILE A 432 -27.17 13.41 -13.83
CA ILE A 432 -26.64 12.42 -14.75
C ILE A 432 -27.19 11.08 -14.26
N VAL A 433 -28.14 10.51 -14.99
CA VAL A 433 -28.83 9.26 -14.62
C VAL A 433 -28.11 8.04 -15.22
N ASP A 434 -27.48 8.21 -16.38
CA ASP A 434 -26.58 7.24 -17.03
C ASP A 434 -25.38 7.97 -17.66
N ALA A 435 -24.23 7.28 -17.79
CA ALA A 435 -23.01 7.83 -18.38
C ALA A 435 -23.15 8.24 -19.87
N ASP A 436 -24.22 7.79 -20.54
CA ASP A 436 -24.55 8.11 -21.94
C ASP A 436 -25.48 9.35 -22.08
N TRP A 437 -25.68 10.14 -21.02
CA TRP A 437 -26.50 11.37 -21.03
C TRP A 437 -25.62 12.63 -21.02
N PRO A 438 -25.86 13.66 -21.88
CA PRO A 438 -27.18 14.15 -22.30
C PRO A 438 -27.41 14.22 -23.81
N ALA A 439 -28.34 13.42 -24.31
CA ALA A 439 -28.92 13.60 -25.65
C ALA A 439 -30.30 14.25 -25.54
N THR A 440 -30.32 15.58 -25.35
CA THR A 440 -31.50 16.48 -25.46
C THR A 440 -32.76 16.05 -24.69
N MET A 441 -33.11 16.80 -23.63
CA MET A 441 -34.46 16.78 -23.05
C MET A 441 -35.51 16.84 -24.16
N GLN A 442 -36.52 15.98 -24.07
CA GLN A 442 -37.66 15.88 -25.00
C GLN A 442 -37.32 15.45 -26.44
N ARG A 443 -37.18 14.13 -26.67
CA ARG A 443 -37.60 13.59 -27.98
C ARG A 443 -39.13 13.55 -28.00
N ARG A 444 -39.74 14.44 -28.80
CA ARG A 444 -41.18 14.43 -29.07
C ARG A 444 -41.58 13.07 -29.66
N ALA A 445 -42.72 12.58 -29.19
CA ALA A 445 -43.41 11.40 -29.71
C ALA A 445 -43.50 11.41 -31.24
N VAL A 446 -43.29 10.26 -31.86
CA VAL A 446 -43.78 10.02 -33.22
C VAL A 446 -45.30 10.03 -33.13
N LEU A 447 -45.93 11.07 -33.68
CA LEU A 447 -47.37 11.08 -33.89
C LEU A 447 -47.71 9.91 -34.81
N SER A 448 -48.55 8.99 -34.35
CA SER A 448 -49.16 7.98 -35.20
C SER A 448 -50.03 8.69 -36.24
N GLN A 449 -49.53 8.84 -37.46
CA GLN A 449 -50.35 9.16 -38.62
C GLN A 449 -51.18 7.92 -38.98
N SER A 450 -52.34 7.77 -38.34
CA SER A 450 -53.46 7.03 -38.89
C SER A 450 -54.42 8.04 -39.52
N ALA A 451 -54.08 8.48 -40.74
CA ALA A 451 -55.03 9.10 -41.65
C ALA A 451 -55.41 8.03 -42.67
N GLU A 452 -56.62 7.50 -42.52
CA GLU A 452 -57.28 6.68 -43.52
C GLU A 452 -57.42 7.47 -44.81
N GLU A 453 -56.70 7.08 -45.86
CA GLU A 453 -57.02 7.48 -47.23
C GLU A 453 -58.11 6.53 -47.74
N GLN A 454 -59.35 7.01 -47.67
CA GLN A 454 -60.50 6.41 -48.36
C GLN A 454 -60.28 6.50 -49.87
N THR A 455 -60.07 5.36 -50.52
CA THR A 455 -60.18 5.23 -51.97
C THR A 455 -61.64 5.30 -52.40
N HIS A 456 -62.02 6.35 -53.12
CA HIS A 456 -63.21 6.40 -53.95
C HIS A 456 -62.82 6.68 -55.41
N GLY A 457 -63.23 5.77 -56.29
CA GLY A 457 -63.45 6.02 -57.73
C GLY A 457 -62.25 5.81 -58.63
#